data_AF-A0A529JX19-F1
#
_entry.id   AF-A0A529JX19-F1
#
_cell.length_a   1.000
_cell.length_b   1.000
_cell.length_c   1.000
_cell.angle_alpha   90.00
_cell.angle_beta   90.00
_cell.angle_gamma   90.00
#
_symmetry.space_group_name_H-M   'P 1'
#
loop_
_entity.id
_entity.type
_entity.pdbx_description
1 polymer ?
#
loop_
_entity_poly.entity_id
_entity_poly.type
_entity_poly.pdbx_seq_one_letter_code
_entity_poly.pdbx_strand_id
1 'polypeptide(L)'
;GLIGDIKMGTTVATNALLERKGDRVLLLITRGFRDALRIAYQARPDIFAKEIILPEQLYERVIEVDERARADGCVERLLDIAALRPAIEQAKADGIDAVAIVFMHAWKYPDHEKAVAKVCRSLGFRQVSVSHEVSPLIKLVGRGDTTVVDAYLSPILSRYVQR
;
A
#
# COMPACT_ATOMS: atom_id res chain seq x y z
N GLY A 1 25.17 -29.06 16.97
CA GLY A 1 24.19 -29.57 16.01
C GLY A 1 23.86 -28.46 15.05
N LEU A 2 23.96 -28.71 13.75
CA LEU A 2 23.67 -27.71 12.72
C LEU A 2 22.14 -27.70 12.50
N ILE A 3 21.47 -26.64 12.95
CA ILE A 3 20.05 -26.45 12.65
C ILE A 3 19.96 -26.07 11.17
N GLY A 4 19.16 -26.83 10.40
CA GLY A 4 18.97 -26.59 8.96
C GLY A 4 17.96 -25.47 8.67
N ASP A 5 16.81 -25.48 9.34
CA ASP A 5 15.74 -24.50 9.15
C ASP A 5 14.96 -24.26 10.46
N ILE A 6 14.35 -23.07 10.56
CA ILE A 6 13.39 -22.71 11.62
C ILE A 6 12.09 -22.27 10.94
N LYS A 7 10.96 -22.87 11.34
CA LYS A 7 9.62 -22.48 10.89
C LYS A 7 8.87 -21.85 12.05
N MET A 8 8.29 -20.68 11.82
CA MET A 8 7.54 -19.94 12.84
C MET A 8 6.16 -19.57 12.31
N GLY A 9 5.12 -19.94 13.07
CA GLY A 9 3.76 -19.46 12.88
C GLY A 9 3.35 -18.65 14.10
N THR A 10 2.74 -17.49 13.89
CA THR A 10 2.31 -16.59 14.98
C THR A 10 1.01 -15.88 14.64
N THR A 11 0.27 -15.48 15.67
CA THR A 11 -0.99 -14.74 15.57
C THR A 11 -0.81 -13.22 15.69
N VAL A 12 0.44 -12.75 15.84
CA VAL A 12 0.77 -11.32 16.03
C VAL A 12 0.18 -10.44 14.91
N ALA A 13 0.27 -10.86 13.65
CA ALA A 13 -0.29 -10.13 12.51
C ALA A 13 -1.82 -10.01 12.61
N THR A 14 -2.50 -11.15 12.84
CA THR A 14 -3.97 -11.19 12.90
C THR A 14 -4.49 -10.34 14.07
N ASN A 15 -3.86 -10.44 15.24
CA ASN A 15 -4.26 -9.63 16.40
C ASN A 15 -4.00 -8.14 16.16
N ALA A 16 -2.85 -7.77 15.56
CA ALA A 16 -2.58 -6.37 15.22
C ALA A 16 -3.61 -5.80 14.23
N LEU A 17 -4.07 -6.62 13.28
CA LEU A 17 -5.10 -6.23 12.32
C LEU A 17 -6.48 -6.05 13.00
N LEU A 18 -6.87 -6.99 13.86
CA LEU A 18 -8.14 -6.94 14.60
C LEU A 18 -8.18 -5.78 15.61
N GLU A 19 -7.07 -5.55 16.32
CA GLU A 19 -6.96 -4.50 17.33
C GLU A 19 -6.57 -3.13 16.75
N ARG A 20 -6.37 -3.03 15.43
CA ARG A 20 -5.94 -1.81 14.74
C ARG A 20 -4.64 -1.22 15.32
N LYS A 21 -3.69 -2.08 15.63
CA LYS A 21 -2.38 -1.72 16.20
C LYS A 21 -1.23 -1.79 15.19
N GLY A 22 -1.50 -1.59 13.90
CA GLY A 22 -0.50 -1.42 12.84
C GLY A 22 0.17 -0.04 12.83
N ASP A 23 1.16 0.11 11.96
CA ASP A 23 1.79 1.40 11.73
C ASP A 23 0.92 2.30 10.84
N ARG A 24 1.07 3.62 10.97
CA ARG A 24 0.37 4.59 10.12
C ARG A 24 0.88 4.45 8.68
N VAL A 25 -0.05 4.32 7.73
CA VAL A 25 0.27 4.08 6.31
C VAL A 25 -0.14 5.25 5.42
N LEU A 26 0.78 5.65 4.54
CA LEU A 26 0.54 6.52 3.39
C LEU A 26 0.18 5.66 2.18
N LEU A 27 -0.91 5.99 1.48
CA LEU A 27 -1.24 5.41 0.18
C LEU A 27 -0.82 6.37 -0.94
N LEU A 28 0.08 5.92 -1.82
CA LEU A 28 0.39 6.57 -3.10
C LEU A 28 -0.34 5.83 -4.20
N ILE A 29 -1.23 6.53 -4.91
CA ILE A 29 -2.10 5.93 -5.92
C ILE A 29 -2.22 6.83 -7.15
N THR A 30 -2.47 6.24 -8.31
CA THR A 30 -2.70 6.98 -9.54
C THR A 30 -3.83 7.99 -9.38
N ARG A 31 -3.65 9.21 -9.89
CA ARG A 31 -4.68 10.26 -9.90
C ARG A 31 -6.00 9.80 -10.53
N GLY A 32 -7.09 10.19 -9.89
CA GLY A 32 -8.45 9.75 -10.20
C GLY A 32 -8.87 8.47 -9.47
N PHE A 33 -7.97 7.84 -8.70
CA PHE A 33 -8.24 6.59 -7.97
C PHE A 33 -8.10 6.73 -6.45
N ARG A 34 -8.06 7.97 -5.91
CA ARG A 34 -8.02 8.25 -4.47
C ARG A 34 -8.94 7.37 -3.62
N ASP A 35 -10.20 7.23 -4.05
CA ASP A 35 -11.24 6.52 -3.31
C ASP A 35 -11.40 5.05 -3.74
N ALA A 36 -10.56 4.52 -4.63
CA ALA A 36 -10.77 3.21 -5.24
C ALA A 36 -10.83 2.07 -4.20
N LEU A 37 -9.94 2.09 -3.20
CA LEU A 37 -9.92 1.06 -2.14
C LEU A 37 -11.09 1.23 -1.15
N ARG A 38 -11.48 2.48 -0.86
CA ARG A 38 -12.65 2.78 -0.02
C ARG A 38 -13.97 2.33 -0.66
N ILE A 39 -14.10 2.53 -1.97
CA ILE A 39 -15.29 2.09 -2.74
C ILE A 39 -15.28 0.57 -2.91
N ALA A 40 -14.10 -0.02 -3.08
CA ALA A 40 -13.88 -1.44 -3.30
C ALA A 40 -14.75 -1.98 -4.45
N TYR A 41 -15.44 -3.09 -4.24
CA TYR A 41 -16.35 -3.70 -5.22
C TYR A 41 -17.83 -3.38 -4.96
N GLN A 42 -18.13 -2.46 -4.03
CA GLN A 42 -19.50 -2.12 -3.62
C GLN A 42 -20.34 -3.35 -3.25
N ALA A 43 -19.70 -4.42 -2.75
CA ALA A 43 -20.41 -5.60 -2.28
C ALA A 43 -21.33 -5.21 -1.11
N ARG A 44 -22.57 -5.72 -1.11
CA ARG A 44 -23.53 -5.51 -0.02
C ARG A 44 -23.71 -6.85 0.72
N PRO A 45 -22.99 -7.08 1.84
CA PRO A 45 -23.14 -8.32 2.61
C PRO A 45 -24.58 -8.50 3.11
N ASP A 46 -25.20 -7.39 3.51
CA ASP A 46 -26.63 -7.31 3.76
C ASP A 46 -27.28 -6.44 2.67
N ILE A 47 -27.94 -7.11 1.72
CA ILE A 47 -28.54 -6.47 0.54
C ILE A 47 -29.74 -5.57 0.90
N PHE A 48 -30.34 -5.73 2.08
CA PHE A 48 -31.52 -4.98 2.53
C PHE A 48 -31.22 -3.92 3.59
N ALA A 49 -30.01 -3.90 4.14
CA ALA A 49 -29.59 -2.85 5.07
C ALA A 49 -29.82 -1.46 4.44
N LYS A 50 -30.53 -0.58 5.16
CA LYS A 50 -30.77 0.80 4.73
C LYS A 50 -29.56 1.70 4.96
N GLU A 51 -28.76 1.37 5.97
CA GLU A 51 -27.51 2.04 6.31
C GLU A 51 -26.33 1.13 5.94
N ILE A 52 -25.39 1.64 5.14
CA ILE A 52 -24.19 0.91 4.73
C ILE A 52 -23.03 1.41 5.58
N ILE A 53 -22.49 0.55 6.43
CA ILE A 53 -21.32 0.83 7.24
C ILE A 53 -20.09 0.32 6.48
N LEU A 54 -19.24 1.24 6.02
CA LEU A 54 -17.98 0.88 5.37
C LEU A 54 -16.91 0.54 6.42
N PRO A 55 -16.06 -0.48 6.18
CA PRO A 55 -14.92 -0.74 7.04
C PRO A 55 -13.96 0.45 7.09
N GLU A 56 -13.39 0.69 8.26
CA GLU A 56 -12.31 1.66 8.42
C GLU A 56 -11.08 1.23 7.62
N GLN A 57 -10.49 2.19 6.90
CA GLN A 57 -9.33 1.99 6.04
C GLN A 57 -8.05 1.81 6.89
N LEU A 58 -7.11 1.00 6.39
CA LEU A 58 -5.83 0.76 7.05
C LEU A 58 -4.76 1.83 6.70
N TYR A 59 -5.07 2.71 5.76
CA TYR A 59 -4.26 3.86 5.40
C TYR A 59 -4.87 5.15 5.97
N GLU A 60 -4.01 6.07 6.38
CA GLU A 60 -4.41 7.34 7.01
C GLU A 60 -4.47 8.48 6.01
N ARG A 61 -3.54 8.50 5.04
CA ARG A 61 -3.41 9.57 4.06
C ARG A 61 -3.30 9.01 2.66
N VAL A 62 -3.92 9.70 1.71
CA VAL A 62 -3.83 9.38 0.28
C VAL A 62 -3.21 10.55 -0.47
N ILE A 63 -2.16 10.27 -1.23
CA ILE A 63 -1.60 11.20 -2.22
C ILE A 63 -1.86 10.60 -3.59
N GLU A 64 -2.56 11.37 -4.42
CA GLU A 64 -2.72 11.06 -5.83
C GLU A 64 -1.47 11.51 -6.58
N VAL A 65 -0.86 10.56 -7.28
CA VAL A 65 0.31 10.81 -8.11
C VAL A 65 -0.19 11.10 -9.53
N ASP A 66 0.37 12.11 -10.19
CA ASP A 66 -0.04 12.51 -11.55
C ASP A 66 0.74 11.73 -12.62
N GLU A 67 0.54 10.42 -12.68
CA GLU A 67 1.17 9.49 -13.62
C GLU A 67 0.12 8.58 -14.28
N ARG A 68 0.41 8.04 -15.48
CA ARG A 68 -0.50 7.08 -16.13
C ARG A 68 0.23 6.19 -17.12
N ALA A 69 0.21 4.90 -16.85
CA ALA A 69 0.51 3.85 -17.83
C ALA A 69 -0.81 3.26 -18.36
N ARG A 70 -0.87 2.92 -19.64
CA ARG A 70 -1.98 2.22 -20.29
C ARG A 70 -1.77 0.71 -20.25
N ALA A 71 -2.83 -0.06 -20.53
CA ALA A 71 -2.78 -1.52 -20.50
C ALA A 71 -1.86 -2.12 -21.60
N ASP A 72 -1.60 -1.36 -22.67
CA ASP A 72 -0.68 -1.70 -23.75
C ASP A 72 0.79 -1.32 -23.45
N GLY A 73 1.05 -0.63 -22.33
CA GLY A 73 2.38 -0.20 -21.91
C GLY A 73 2.76 1.21 -22.36
N CYS A 74 1.89 1.89 -23.10
CA CYS A 74 2.10 3.28 -23.45
C CYS A 74 1.99 4.16 -22.19
N VAL A 75 2.96 5.06 -22.00
CA VAL A 75 2.92 6.06 -20.93
C VAL A 75 2.12 7.25 -21.41
N GLU A 76 0.87 7.34 -20.95
CA GLU A 76 -0.04 8.44 -21.24
C GLU A 76 0.32 9.70 -20.45
N ARG A 77 0.84 9.52 -19.23
CA ARG A 77 1.32 10.62 -18.40
C ARG A 77 2.59 10.22 -17.68
N LEU A 78 3.65 10.98 -17.94
CA LEU A 78 4.95 10.81 -17.31
C LEU A 78 4.85 11.10 -15.81
N LEU A 79 5.58 10.32 -15.02
CA LEU A 79 5.75 10.54 -13.60
C LEU A 79 6.68 11.75 -13.35
N ASP A 80 6.18 12.74 -12.61
CA ASP A 80 6.99 13.85 -12.10
C ASP A 80 7.33 13.63 -10.62
N ILE A 81 8.54 13.15 -10.37
CA ILE A 81 9.07 12.93 -9.02
C ILE A 81 9.25 14.26 -8.26
N ALA A 82 9.64 15.33 -8.93
CA ALA A 82 9.91 16.61 -8.28
C ALA A 82 8.62 17.22 -7.72
N ALA A 83 7.51 17.11 -8.46
CA ALA A 83 6.19 17.55 -8.01
C ALA A 83 5.65 16.72 -6.83
N LEU A 84 5.97 15.41 -6.80
CA LEU A 84 5.48 14.49 -5.76
C LEU A 84 6.24 14.62 -4.43
N ARG A 85 7.54 14.92 -4.49
CA ARG A 85 8.45 14.86 -3.34
C ARG A 85 7.99 15.67 -2.11
N PRO A 86 7.55 16.94 -2.24
CA PRO A 86 7.14 17.73 -1.07
C PRO A 86 5.98 17.11 -0.28
N ALA A 87 5.00 16.50 -0.99
CA ALA A 87 3.86 15.89 -0.34
C ALA A 87 4.25 14.60 0.42
N ILE A 88 5.18 13.82 -0.11
CA ILE A 88 5.73 12.63 0.57
C ILE A 88 6.55 13.05 1.80
N GLU A 89 7.39 14.07 1.67
CA GLU A 89 8.19 14.61 2.78
C GLU A 89 7.30 15.12 3.92
N GLN A 90 6.22 15.84 3.60
CA GLN A 90 5.28 16.29 4.61
C GLN A 90 4.59 15.11 5.31
N ALA A 91 4.16 14.08 4.58
CA ALA A 91 3.57 12.89 5.19
C ALA A 91 4.54 12.19 6.16
N LYS A 92 5.82 12.13 5.80
CA LYS A 92 6.87 11.59 6.66
C LYS A 92 7.09 12.47 7.91
N ALA A 93 7.13 13.79 7.74
CA ALA A 93 7.26 14.75 8.83
C ALA A 93 6.08 14.67 9.82
N ASP A 94 4.88 14.38 9.32
CA ASP A 94 3.69 14.18 10.14
C ASP A 94 3.65 12.82 10.87
N GLY A 95 4.73 12.02 10.76
CA GLY A 95 4.94 10.79 11.51
C GLY A 95 4.38 9.52 10.84
N ILE A 96 4.10 9.55 9.54
CA ILE A 96 3.75 8.35 8.76
C ILE A 96 5.06 7.67 8.31
N ASP A 97 5.27 6.40 8.68
CA ASP A 97 6.54 5.68 8.46
C ASP A 97 6.42 4.45 7.55
N ALA A 98 5.19 4.08 7.17
CA ALA A 98 4.92 3.05 6.18
C ALA A 98 4.22 3.64 4.95
N VAL A 99 4.56 3.14 3.76
CA VAL A 99 3.92 3.54 2.50
C VAL A 99 3.53 2.34 1.67
N ALA A 100 2.32 2.39 1.13
CA ALA A 100 1.79 1.49 0.11
C ALA A 100 1.75 2.24 -1.23
N ILE A 101 2.36 1.68 -2.26
CA ILE A 101 2.42 2.28 -3.60
C ILE A 101 1.62 1.40 -4.55
N VAL A 102 0.55 1.94 -5.12
CA VAL A 102 -0.41 1.20 -5.94
C VAL A 102 -0.78 1.99 -7.19
N PHE A 103 -0.10 1.71 -8.31
CA PHE A 103 -0.39 2.39 -9.57
C PHE A 103 -1.17 1.52 -10.54
N MET A 104 -1.94 2.17 -11.41
CA MET A 104 -2.69 1.50 -12.47
C MET A 104 -1.76 0.76 -13.41
N HIS A 105 -2.11 -0.49 -13.71
CA HIS A 105 -1.37 -1.41 -14.60
C HIS A 105 0.08 -1.73 -14.20
N ALA A 106 0.50 -1.37 -12.98
CA ALA A 106 1.85 -1.64 -12.48
C ALA A 106 2.20 -3.13 -12.36
N TRP A 107 1.19 -4.01 -12.27
CA TRP A 107 1.36 -5.47 -12.36
C TRP A 107 2.09 -5.91 -13.65
N LYS A 108 2.04 -5.10 -14.71
CA LYS A 108 2.74 -5.33 -15.98
C LYS A 108 3.81 -4.29 -16.30
N TYR A 109 3.57 -3.02 -15.96
CA TYR A 109 4.48 -1.90 -16.24
C TYR A 109 4.88 -1.19 -14.95
N PRO A 110 5.84 -1.74 -14.18
CA PRO A 110 6.10 -1.33 -12.79
C PRO A 110 7.02 -0.10 -12.65
N ASP A 111 7.49 0.48 -13.75
CA ASP A 111 8.61 1.44 -13.71
C ASP A 111 8.32 2.69 -12.88
N HIS A 112 7.09 3.20 -12.95
CA HIS A 112 6.66 4.33 -12.11
C HIS A 112 6.64 3.96 -10.63
N GLU A 113 6.11 2.78 -10.27
CA GLU A 113 6.12 2.32 -8.87
C GLU A 113 7.55 2.16 -8.34
N LYS A 114 8.45 1.57 -9.15
CA LYS A 114 9.86 1.42 -8.80
C LYS A 114 10.54 2.77 -8.58
N ALA A 115 10.26 3.75 -9.43
CA ALA A 115 10.82 5.10 -9.29
C ALA A 115 10.34 5.77 -7.99
N VAL A 116 9.05 5.73 -7.69
CA VAL A 116 8.50 6.29 -6.44
C VAL A 116 9.01 5.53 -5.22
N ALA A 117 9.10 4.20 -5.28
CA ALA A 117 9.63 3.39 -4.19
C ALA A 117 11.08 3.78 -3.83
N LYS A 118 11.93 4.05 -4.83
CA LYS A 118 13.31 4.56 -4.58
C LYS A 118 13.29 5.88 -3.82
N VAL A 119 12.39 6.79 -4.18
CA VAL A 119 12.24 8.09 -3.50
C VAL A 119 11.80 7.88 -2.05
N CYS A 120 10.74 7.11 -1.80
CA CYS A 120 10.28 6.81 -0.44
C CYS A 120 11.38 6.17 0.41
N ARG A 121 12.12 5.20 -0.14
CA ARG A 121 13.28 4.58 0.55
C ARG A 121 14.36 5.61 0.86
N SER A 122 14.69 6.51 -0.07
CA SER A 122 15.68 7.58 0.13
C SER A 122 15.27 8.62 1.17
N LEU A 123 13.96 8.82 1.36
CA LEU A 123 13.39 9.71 2.37
C LEU A 123 13.29 9.05 3.76
N GLY A 124 13.71 7.79 3.88
CA GLY A 124 13.81 7.09 5.17
C GLY A 124 12.48 6.53 5.69
N PHE A 125 11.52 6.21 4.82
CA PHE A 125 10.39 5.36 5.21
C PHE A 125 10.89 3.98 5.61
N ARG A 126 10.52 3.50 6.79
CA ARG A 126 10.92 2.17 7.29
C ARG A 126 10.33 1.04 6.48
N GLN A 127 9.10 1.20 6.00
CA GLN A 127 8.39 0.20 5.21
C GLN A 127 7.89 0.81 3.91
N VAL A 128 8.24 0.18 2.80
CA VAL A 128 7.82 0.56 1.45
C VAL A 128 7.31 -0.68 0.74
N SER A 129 5.98 -0.83 0.72
CA SER A 129 5.28 -1.93 0.06
C SER A 129 4.84 -1.50 -1.33
N VAL A 130 5.30 -2.22 -2.35
CA VAL A 130 5.10 -1.86 -3.75
C VAL A 130 4.17 -2.89 -4.39
N SER A 131 3.09 -2.44 -5.03
CA SER A 131 1.99 -3.36 -5.36
C SER A 131 2.37 -4.45 -6.35
N HIS A 132 3.24 -4.17 -7.33
CA HIS A 132 3.74 -5.20 -8.24
C HIS A 132 4.69 -6.22 -7.58
N GLU A 133 5.34 -5.86 -6.46
CA GLU A 133 6.22 -6.77 -5.71
C GLU A 133 5.40 -7.64 -4.75
N VAL A 134 4.41 -7.06 -4.09
CA VAL A 134 3.57 -7.74 -3.08
C VAL A 134 2.52 -8.66 -3.73
N SER A 135 1.81 -8.16 -4.75
CA SER A 135 0.70 -8.89 -5.38
C SER A 135 0.52 -8.43 -6.83
N PRO A 136 1.23 -9.04 -7.81
CA PRO A 136 1.18 -8.66 -9.23
C PRO A 136 -0.12 -9.09 -9.94
N LEU A 137 -1.27 -8.90 -9.28
CA LEU A 137 -2.59 -9.17 -9.84
C LEU A 137 -3.09 -7.99 -10.65
N ILE A 138 -3.81 -8.26 -11.74
CA ILE A 138 -4.37 -7.21 -12.62
C ILE A 138 -5.35 -6.27 -11.89
N LYS A 139 -6.15 -6.80 -10.96
CA LYS A 139 -7.24 -6.08 -10.29
C LYS A 139 -6.70 -5.07 -9.26
N LEU A 140 -6.97 -3.79 -9.48
CA LEU A 140 -6.49 -2.68 -8.64
C LEU A 140 -6.88 -2.84 -7.17
N VAL A 141 -8.17 -3.07 -6.88
CA VAL A 141 -8.69 -3.12 -5.50
C VAL A 141 -8.02 -4.23 -4.71
N GLY A 142 -8.09 -5.48 -5.18
CA GLY A 142 -7.51 -6.62 -4.44
C GLY A 142 -5.99 -6.54 -4.28
N ARG A 143 -5.29 -6.04 -5.32
CA ARG A 143 -3.85 -5.75 -5.25
C ARG A 143 -3.55 -4.67 -4.22
N GLY A 144 -4.31 -3.56 -4.26
CA GLY A 144 -4.16 -2.44 -3.35
C GLY A 144 -4.41 -2.85 -1.90
N ASP A 145 -5.48 -3.59 -1.62
CA ASP A 145 -5.80 -4.08 -0.27
C ASP A 145 -4.65 -4.93 0.31
N THR A 146 -4.10 -5.84 -0.50
CA THR A 146 -2.97 -6.68 -0.08
C THR A 146 -1.72 -5.84 0.18
N THR A 147 -1.45 -4.84 -0.66
CA THR A 147 -0.29 -3.95 -0.52
C THR A 147 -0.41 -3.07 0.74
N VAL A 148 -1.61 -2.58 1.04
CA VAL A 148 -1.86 -1.78 2.26
C VAL A 148 -1.73 -2.65 3.50
N VAL A 149 -2.29 -3.86 3.51
CA VAL A 149 -2.15 -4.79 4.65
C VAL A 149 -0.69 -5.14 4.90
N ASP A 150 0.08 -5.40 3.85
CA ASP A 150 1.52 -5.63 3.96
C ASP A 150 2.25 -4.41 4.56
N ALA A 151 2.01 -3.20 4.06
CA ALA A 151 2.60 -1.97 4.60
C ALA A 151 2.25 -1.75 6.08
N TYR A 152 1.02 -2.09 6.47
CA TYR A 152 0.51 -1.91 7.82
C TYR A 152 1.11 -2.89 8.84
N LEU A 153 1.35 -4.15 8.44
CA LEU A 153 1.73 -5.24 9.34
C LEU A 153 3.22 -5.61 9.31
N SER A 154 3.90 -5.45 8.17
CA SER A 154 5.32 -5.81 8.02
C SER A 154 6.26 -5.17 9.06
N PRO A 155 6.09 -3.89 9.46
CA PRO A 155 6.90 -3.30 10.54
C PRO A 155 6.76 -4.01 11.89
N ILE A 156 5.59 -4.55 12.20
CA ILE A 156 5.32 -5.25 13.47
C ILE A 156 5.94 -6.63 13.45
N LEU A 157 5.77 -7.35 12.33
CA LEU A 157 6.36 -8.66 12.14
C LEU A 157 7.89 -8.59 12.20
N SER A 158 8.49 -7.60 11.56
CA SER A 158 9.95 -7.39 11.64
C SER A 158 10.42 -7.14 13.07
N ARG A 159 9.69 -6.34 13.86
CA ARG A 159 10.02 -6.09 15.28
C ARG A 159 9.87 -7.34 16.14
N TYR A 160 8.95 -8.24 15.79
CA TYR A 160 8.74 -9.49 16.50
C TYR A 160 9.85 -10.52 16.23
N VAL A 161 10.29 -10.65 14.97
CA VAL A 161 11.35 -11.59 14.58
C VAL A 161 12.74 -11.16 15.09
N GLN A 162 12.96 -9.87 15.28
CA GLN A 162 14.23 -9.33 15.82
C GLN A 162 14.37 -9.48 17.33
N ARG A 163 13.32 -9.89 18.05
CA ARG A 163 13.35 -10.17 19.49
C ARG A 163 13.59 -11.65 19.75
#